data_AF-A0A3N2IJQ5-F1
#
_entry.id   AF-A0A3N2IJQ5-F1
#
_cell.length_a   1.000
_cell.length_b   1.000
_cell.length_c   1.000
_cell.angle_alpha   90.00
_cell.angle_beta   90.00
_cell.angle_gamma   90.00
#
_symmetry.space_group_name_H-M   'P 1'
#
loop_
_entity.id
_entity.type
_entity.pdbx_description
1 polymer ?
#
loop_
_entity_poly.entity_id
_entity_poly.type
_entity_poly.pdbx_seq_one_letter_code
_entity_poly.pdbx_strand_id
1 'polypeptide(L)'
;MTDQPRQVGGGRTMFGDFAPKLAELTDDVLFADVWNRPELSARDRSLVTVAVLTAGGHTDELRFHLGRAVENGVGQDELVEAITHVTLYAGWPNGMAAMAVAKEVLDQA
;
A
#
# COMPACT_ATOMS: atom_id res chain seq x y z
N MET A 1 21.61 1.60 -3.86
CA MET A 1 20.54 1.83 -2.89
C MET A 1 19.85 3.10 -3.34
N THR A 2 18.71 2.94 -3.99
CA THR A 2 18.05 3.98 -4.81
C THR A 2 17.74 5.22 -3.99
N ASP A 3 17.93 6.38 -4.61
CA ASP A 3 17.48 7.68 -4.11
C ASP A 3 15.95 7.69 -4.17
N GLN A 4 15.30 7.12 -3.15
CA GLN A 4 13.84 7.02 -3.07
C GLN A 4 13.28 8.15 -2.22
N PRO A 5 12.12 8.72 -2.57
CA PRO A 5 11.47 9.74 -1.75
C PRO A 5 11.24 9.23 -0.33
N ARG A 6 11.54 10.08 0.66
CA ARG A 6 11.25 9.77 2.06
C ARG A 6 9.75 9.55 2.22
N GLN A 7 9.38 8.39 2.73
CA GLN A 7 8.00 8.03 3.00
C GLN A 7 7.53 8.79 4.24
N VAL A 8 6.33 9.38 4.16
CA VAL A 8 5.71 10.18 5.23
C VAL A 8 4.30 9.68 5.51
N GLY A 9 3.93 9.75 6.79
CA GLY A 9 2.62 9.41 7.31
C GLY A 9 1.74 10.65 7.47
N GLY A 10 0.45 10.42 7.72
CA GLY A 10 -0.54 11.46 8.02
C GLY A 10 -1.32 11.21 9.32
N GLY A 11 -0.79 10.36 10.20
CA GLY A 11 -1.47 9.90 11.40
C GLY A 11 -1.83 11.05 12.34
N ARG A 12 -0.89 11.95 12.62
CA ARG A 12 -1.14 13.14 13.46
C ARG A 12 -2.15 14.09 12.87
N THR A 13 -2.16 14.27 11.55
CA THR A 13 -3.16 15.10 10.86
C THR A 13 -4.56 14.51 10.94
N MET A 14 -4.69 13.18 10.78
CA MET A 14 -5.99 12.51 10.75
C MET A 14 -6.58 12.26 12.14
N PHE A 15 -5.73 11.86 13.10
CA PHE A 15 -6.20 11.31 14.38
C PHE A 15 -5.49 11.91 15.60
N GLY A 16 -4.71 12.99 15.46
CA GLY A 16 -3.92 13.57 16.56
C GLY A 16 -4.74 13.89 17.81
N ASP A 17 -5.91 14.51 17.64
CA ASP A 17 -6.76 14.92 18.75
C ASP A 17 -7.61 13.78 19.33
N PHE A 18 -7.88 12.74 18.54
CA PHE A 18 -8.79 11.65 18.90
C PHE A 18 -8.07 10.40 19.41
N ALA A 19 -6.99 10.01 18.73
CA ALA A 19 -6.20 8.82 19.02
C ALA A 19 -4.69 9.14 18.92
N PRO A 20 -4.15 9.98 19.83
CA PRO A 20 -2.80 10.54 19.72
C PRO A 20 -1.70 9.48 19.65
N LYS A 21 -1.85 8.37 20.38
CA LYS A 21 -0.83 7.31 20.34
C LYS A 21 -0.82 6.55 19.02
N LEU A 22 -1.99 6.30 18.42
CA LEU A 22 -2.06 5.66 17.11
C LEU A 22 -1.48 6.58 16.04
N ALA A 23 -1.83 7.86 16.08
CA ALA A 23 -1.25 8.89 15.21
C ALA A 23 0.28 8.94 15.29
N GLU A 24 0.84 8.93 16.51
CA GLU A 24 2.29 8.88 16.75
C GLU A 24 2.92 7.62 16.16
N LEU A 25 2.35 6.44 16.40
CA LEU A 25 2.89 5.17 15.88
C LEU A 25 2.87 5.12 14.34
N THR A 26 1.80 5.63 13.72
CA THR A 26 1.70 5.73 12.26
C THR A 26 2.80 6.60 11.68
N ASP A 27 3.06 7.76 12.28
CA ASP A 27 4.04 8.69 11.73
C ASP A 27 5.48 8.29 12.07
N ASP A 28 5.76 7.93 13.33
CA ASP A 28 7.13 7.73 13.81
C ASP A 28 7.66 6.32 13.56
N VAL A 29 6.83 5.30 13.75
CA VAL A 29 7.26 3.90 13.60
C VAL A 29 7.00 3.42 12.18
N LEU A 30 5.77 3.55 11.69
CA LEU A 30 5.40 3.02 10.39
C LEU A 30 6.09 3.83 9.28
N PHE A 31 5.80 5.13 9.16
CA PHE A 31 6.27 5.90 8.02
C PHE A 31 7.65 6.53 8.19
N ALA A 32 8.07 6.96 9.38
CA ALA A 32 9.41 7.53 9.57
C ALA A 32 10.53 6.49 9.71
N ASP A 33 10.23 5.26 10.16
CA ASP A 33 11.19 4.14 10.24
C ASP A 33 10.89 3.04 9.22
N VAL A 34 9.88 2.18 9.46
CA VAL A 34 9.70 0.92 8.73
C VAL A 34 9.66 1.10 7.22
N TRP A 35 8.90 2.08 6.72
CA TRP A 35 8.80 2.37 5.28
C TRP A 35 10.06 2.97 4.65
N ASN A 36 10.97 3.51 5.46
CA ASN A 36 12.22 4.13 5.01
C ASN A 36 13.45 3.24 5.24
N ARG A 37 13.29 2.03 5.78
CA ARG A 37 14.38 1.08 5.97
C ARG A 37 15.04 0.71 4.64
N PRO A 38 16.38 0.75 4.54
CA PRO A 38 17.09 0.71 3.26
C PRO A 38 17.17 -0.68 2.62
N GLU A 39 16.89 -1.75 3.37
CA GLU A 39 17.08 -3.12 2.88
C GLU A 39 16.01 -3.56 1.87
N LEU A 40 14.87 -2.88 1.82
CA LEU A 40 13.81 -3.11 0.84
C LEU A 40 13.30 -1.77 0.31
N SER A 41 13.29 -1.63 -1.02
CA SER A 41 12.88 -0.38 -1.66
C SER A 41 11.42 -0.04 -1.35
N ALA A 42 11.07 1.24 -1.42
CA ALA A 42 9.70 1.72 -1.27
C ALA A 42 8.78 1.10 -2.34
N ARG A 43 9.31 0.91 -3.55
CA ARG A 43 8.64 0.19 -4.64
C ARG A 43 8.25 -1.22 -4.22
N ASP A 44 9.21 -2.01 -3.76
CA ASP A 44 8.98 -3.41 -3.41
C ASP A 44 8.15 -3.53 -2.12
N ARG A 45 8.32 -2.62 -1.16
CA ARG A 45 7.42 -2.51 0.01
C ARG A 45 5.98 -2.24 -0.40
N SER A 46 5.75 -1.34 -1.35
CA SER A 46 4.42 -1.08 -1.87
C SER A 46 3.83 -2.32 -2.53
N LEU A 47 4.59 -3.02 -3.37
CA LEU A 47 4.13 -4.25 -4.02
C LEU A 47 3.74 -5.34 -2.99
N VAL A 48 4.58 -5.56 -1.97
CA VAL A 48 4.28 -6.50 -0.87
C VAL A 48 3.05 -6.06 -0.08
N THR A 49 2.90 -4.77 0.20
CA THR A 49 1.73 -4.24 0.93
C THR A 49 0.44 -4.47 0.14
N VAL A 50 0.44 -4.19 -1.17
CA VAL A 50 -0.69 -4.47 -2.07
C VAL A 50 -1.05 -5.95 -2.06
N ALA A 51 -0.05 -6.83 -2.12
CA ALA A 51 -0.27 -8.28 -2.08
C ALA A 51 -0.92 -8.73 -0.75
N VAL A 52 -0.44 -8.22 0.38
CA VAL A 52 -0.98 -8.55 1.71
C VAL A 52 -2.40 -8.00 1.91
N LEU A 53 -2.67 -6.76 1.48
CA LEU A 53 -4.00 -6.16 1.57
C LEU A 53 -5.01 -6.87 0.67
N THR A 54 -4.59 -7.26 -0.53
CA THR A 54 -5.37 -8.14 -1.40
C THR A 54 -5.67 -9.46 -0.71
N ALA A 55 -4.65 -10.12 -0.16
CA ALA A 55 -4.82 -11.42 0.48
C ALA A 55 -5.76 -11.37 1.70
N GLY A 56 -5.72 -10.29 2.48
CA GLY A 56 -6.58 -10.07 3.64
C GLY A 56 -7.98 -9.51 3.32
N GLY A 57 -8.26 -9.15 2.06
CA GLY A 57 -9.53 -8.51 1.69
C GLY A 57 -9.69 -7.08 2.23
N HIS A 58 -8.59 -6.38 2.49
CA HIS A 58 -8.58 -5.04 3.09
C HIS A 58 -8.69 -3.94 2.03
N THR A 59 -9.81 -3.90 1.32
CA THR A 59 -10.00 -3.04 0.14
C THR A 59 -9.95 -1.54 0.42
N ASP A 60 -10.34 -1.10 1.62
CA ASP A 60 -10.33 0.31 1.99
C ASP A 60 -8.90 0.86 2.05
N GLU A 61 -7.99 0.12 2.68
CA GLU A 61 -6.56 0.45 2.74
C GLU A 61 -5.86 0.20 1.40
N LEU A 62 -6.30 -0.83 0.66
CA LEU A 62 -5.74 -1.16 -0.65
C LEU A 62 -5.83 0.03 -1.62
N ARG A 63 -6.94 0.79 -1.58
CA ARG A 63 -7.13 1.97 -2.44
C ARG A 63 -5.98 2.98 -2.28
N PHE A 64 -5.61 3.31 -1.04
CA PHE A 64 -4.51 4.22 -0.76
C PHE A 64 -3.17 3.63 -1.19
N HIS A 65 -2.93 2.35 -0.89
CA HIS A 65 -1.65 1.71 -1.17
C HIS A 65 -1.40 1.43 -2.66
N LEU A 66 -2.45 1.32 -3.49
CA LEU A 66 -2.31 1.25 -4.95
C LEU A 66 -1.75 2.54 -5.54
N GLY A 67 -2.30 3.70 -5.16
CA GLY A 67 -1.77 5.01 -5.58
C GLY A 67 -0.32 5.20 -5.13
N ARG A 68 -0.04 4.90 -3.85
CA ARG A 68 1.33 4.94 -3.32
C ARG A 68 2.28 3.95 -4.01
N ALA A 69 1.80 2.81 -4.48
CA ALA A 69 2.62 1.87 -5.25
C ALA A 69 3.06 2.46 -6.59
N VAL A 70 2.14 3.12 -7.29
CA VAL A 70 2.43 3.83 -8.54
C VAL A 70 3.43 4.97 -8.30
N GLU A 71 3.21 5.80 -7.28
CA GLU A 71 4.14 6.88 -6.90
C GLU A 71 5.54 6.37 -6.58
N ASN A 72 5.63 5.19 -5.96
CA ASN A 72 6.90 4.52 -5.65
C ASN A 72 7.50 3.74 -6.85
N GLY A 73 6.85 3.76 -8.03
CA GLY A 73 7.39 3.22 -9.28
C GLY A 73 7.02 1.76 -9.58
N VAL A 74 5.95 1.22 -8.98
CA VAL A 74 5.37 -0.05 -9.41
C VAL A 74 4.50 0.19 -10.64
N GLY A 75 4.71 -0.58 -11.72
CA GLY A 75 3.91 -0.46 -12.93
C GLY A 75 2.47 -0.97 -12.74
N GLN A 76 1.52 -0.41 -13.49
CA GLN A 76 0.13 -0.86 -13.49
C GLN A 76 0.00 -2.35 -13.83
N ASP A 77 0.70 -2.82 -14.88
CA ASP A 77 0.71 -4.22 -15.27
C ASP A 77 1.22 -5.12 -14.13
N GLU A 78 2.22 -4.67 -13.37
CA GLU A 78 2.77 -5.43 -12.24
C GLU A 78 1.78 -5.50 -11.07
N LEU A 79 1.00 -4.44 -10.82
CA LEU A 79 -0.05 -4.44 -9.80
C LEU A 79 -1.20 -5.38 -10.20
N VAL A 80 -1.62 -5.34 -11.46
CA VAL A 80 -2.65 -6.23 -12.00
C VAL A 80 -2.20 -7.69 -11.91
N GLU A 81 -0.96 -7.99 -12.30
CA GLU A 81 -0.39 -9.34 -12.19
C GLU A 81 -0.22 -9.79 -10.74
N ALA A 82 0.20 -8.91 -9.82
CA ALA A 82 0.31 -9.26 -8.41
C ALA A 82 -1.05 -9.61 -7.79
N ILE A 83 -2.09 -8.81 -8.06
CA ILE A 83 -3.45 -9.09 -7.59
C ILE A 83 -3.95 -10.41 -8.19
N THR A 84 -3.74 -10.60 -9.49
CA THR A 84 -4.11 -11.84 -10.19
C THR A 84 -3.42 -13.03 -9.55
N HIS A 85 -2.11 -12.98 -9.33
CA HIS A 85 -1.35 -14.06 -8.71
C HIS A 85 -1.83 -14.37 -7.28
N VAL A 86 -2.02 -13.34 -6.45
CA VAL A 86 -2.51 -13.51 -5.07
C VAL A 86 -3.91 -14.12 -5.03
N THR A 87 -4.77 -13.83 -6.01
CA THR A 87 -6.13 -14.40 -6.11
C THR A 87 -6.13 -15.93 -6.05
N LEU A 88 -5.12 -16.58 -6.62
CA LEU A 88 -4.99 -18.04 -6.63
C LEU A 88 -4.70 -18.62 -5.24
N TYR A 89 -4.11 -17.83 -4.35
CA TYR A 89 -3.70 -18.27 -3.00
C TYR A 89 -4.63 -17.74 -1.89
N ALA A 90 -5.26 -16.59 -2.11
CA ALA A 90 -6.12 -15.93 -1.14
C ALA A 90 -7.63 -16.04 -1.47
N GLY A 91 -7.97 -16.67 -2.59
CA GLY A 91 -9.34 -16.94 -3.01
C GLY A 91 -9.91 -15.88 -3.94
N TRP A 92 -10.81 -16.35 -4.82
CA TRP A 92 -11.46 -15.55 -5.85
C TRP A 92 -12.19 -14.30 -5.35
N PRO A 93 -12.94 -14.34 -4.21
CA PRO A 93 -13.63 -13.15 -3.70
C PRO A 93 -12.68 -11.98 -3.38
N ASN A 94 -11.57 -12.27 -2.71
CA ASN A 94 -10.57 -11.26 -2.35
C ASN A 94 -9.93 -10.65 -3.60
N GLY A 95 -9.57 -11.50 -4.57
CA GLY A 95 -9.03 -11.09 -5.86
C GLY A 95 -9.97 -10.17 -6.64
N MET A 96 -11.24 -10.57 -6.79
CA MET A 96 -12.24 -9.77 -7.51
C MET A 96 -12.50 -8.43 -6.85
N ALA A 97 -12.60 -8.39 -5.52
CA ALA A 97 -12.79 -7.15 -4.77
C ALA A 97 -11.57 -6.22 -4.91
N ALA A 98 -10.36 -6.77 -4.80
CA ALA A 98 -9.14 -6.00 -5.00
C ALA A 98 -9.00 -5.47 -6.43
N MET A 99 -9.32 -6.29 -7.44
CA MET A 99 -9.26 -5.88 -8.85
C MET A 99 -10.28 -4.79 -9.18
N ALA A 100 -11.46 -4.81 -8.56
CA ALA A 100 -12.43 -3.73 -8.70
C ALA A 100 -11.88 -2.39 -8.20
N VAL A 101 -11.24 -2.37 -7.02
CA VAL A 101 -10.57 -1.17 -6.51
C VAL A 101 -9.39 -0.76 -7.40
N ALA A 102 -8.58 -1.72 -7.86
CA ALA A 102 -7.47 -1.45 -8.77
C ALA A 102 -7.94 -0.78 -10.06
N LYS A 103 -9.04 -1.28 -10.66
CA LYS A 103 -9.64 -0.67 -11.83
C LYS A 103 -10.06 0.78 -11.57
N GLU A 104 -10.71 1.05 -10.44
CA GLU A 104 -11.14 2.42 -10.11
C GLU A 104 -9.98 3.38 -9.92
N VAL A 105 -8.89 2.94 -9.27
CA VAL A 105 -7.73 3.79 -8.95
C VAL A 105 -6.81 3.97 -10.16
N LEU A 106 -6.56 2.91 -10.91
CA LEU A 106 -5.55 2.89 -11.97
C LEU A 106 -6.09 3.36 -13.32
N ASP A 107 -7.41 3.25 -13.59
CA ASP A 107 -8.01 3.81 -14.81
C ASP A 107 -8.20 5.35 -14.73
N GLN A 108 -8.02 5.96 -13.56
CA GLN A 108 -8.12 7.40 -13.35
C GLN A 108 -6.77 8.14 -13.47
N ALA A 109 -5.68 7.44 -13.79
CA ALA A 109 -4.31 7.96 -13.84
C ALA A 109 -3.80 8.15 -15.28
#